data_AF-A0AB40DK40-F1
#
_entry.id   AF-A0AB40DK40-F1
#
_cell.length_a   1.000
_cell.length_b   1.000
_cell.length_c   1.000
_cell.angle_alpha   90.00
_cell.angle_beta   90.00
_cell.angle_gamma   90.00
#
_symmetry.space_group_name_H-M   'P 1'
#
loop_
_entity.id
_entity.type
_entity.pdbx_description
1 polymer ?
#
loop_
_entity_poly.entity_id
_entity_poly.type
_entity_poly.pdbx_seq_one_letter_code
_entity_poly.pdbx_strand_id
1 'polypeptide(L)'
;MNSYTVLHNSSDQEYSEFLKEYLLQSSAQSNDPEINYEDGEMEAEWLTSIGYPELSKPFEQGLEVCNAELEPILTTLSKPHAQAIVQRVRVLNRTVRGRTKSRSKRKPDIRDVFRDFDVSKI
;
A
#
# COMPACT_ATOMS: atom_id res chain seq x y z
N MET A 1 47.14 -35.08 21.19
CA MET A 1 45.93 -34.57 21.87
C MET A 1 45.48 -33.37 21.07
N ASN A 2 44.48 -33.55 20.19
CA ASN A 2 43.96 -32.48 19.35
C ASN A 2 42.66 -31.97 19.96
N SER A 3 42.71 -30.75 20.48
CA SER A 3 41.57 -30.05 21.05
C SER A 3 40.70 -29.52 19.91
N TYR A 4 39.49 -30.06 19.77
CA TYR A 4 38.49 -29.55 18.83
C TYR A 4 37.93 -28.23 19.36
N THR A 5 38.16 -27.15 18.62
CA THR A 5 37.58 -25.83 18.88
C THR A 5 36.10 -25.84 18.53
N VAL A 6 35.25 -25.83 19.57
CA VAL A 6 33.82 -25.51 19.47
C VAL A 6 33.69 -24.02 19.20
N LEU A 7 33.79 -23.62 17.93
CA LEU A 7 33.60 -22.24 17.47
C LEU A 7 32.58 -22.22 16.33
N HIS A 8 31.35 -22.67 16.61
CA HIS A 8 30.23 -22.52 15.67
C HIS A 8 28.90 -22.59 16.42
N ASN A 9 28.54 -21.51 17.13
CA ASN A 9 27.18 -21.33 17.68
C ASN A 9 26.90 -19.88 18.12
N SER A 10 27.93 -19.08 18.39
CA SER A 10 27.75 -17.70 18.88
C SER A 10 27.05 -16.79 17.87
N SER A 11 27.36 -16.92 16.58
CA SER A 11 26.83 -16.04 15.53
C SER A 11 25.34 -16.26 15.24
N ASP A 12 24.89 -17.51 15.26
CA ASP A 12 23.49 -17.85 15.00
C ASP A 12 22.61 -17.48 16.21
N GLN A 13 23.14 -17.65 17.42
CA GLN A 13 22.50 -17.21 18.65
C GLN A 13 22.37 -15.68 18.68
N GLU A 14 23.43 -14.96 18.33
CA GLU A 14 23.43 -13.49 18.29
C GLU A 14 22.50 -12.95 17.18
N TYR A 15 22.45 -13.61 16.02
CA TYR A 15 21.52 -13.27 14.94
C TYR A 15 20.05 -13.52 15.32
N SER A 16 19.78 -14.63 16.00
CA SER A 16 18.42 -14.95 16.47
C SER A 16 17.96 -14.05 17.61
N GLU A 17 18.86 -13.64 18.51
CA GLU A 17 18.58 -12.62 19.53
C GLU A 17 18.32 -11.25 18.90
N PHE A 18 19.12 -10.84 17.92
CA PHE A 18 18.90 -9.63 17.14
C PHE A 18 17.53 -9.61 16.45
N LEU A 19 17.16 -10.70 15.76
CA LEU A 19 15.84 -10.86 15.14
C LEU A 19 14.70 -10.77 16.15
N LYS A 20 14.88 -11.40 17.31
CA LYS A 20 13.87 -11.39 18.38
C LYS A 20 13.68 -9.99 18.95
N GLU A 21 14.76 -9.25 19.17
CA GLU A 21 14.70 -7.85 19.62
C GLU A 21 13.99 -6.96 18.58
N TYR A 22 14.32 -7.12 17.30
CA TYR A 22 13.66 -6.39 16.20
C TYR A 22 12.15 -6.69 16.13
N LEU A 23 11.74 -7.96 16.30
CA LEU A 23 10.33 -8.36 16.35
C LEU A 23 9.59 -7.80 17.59
N LEU A 24 10.28 -7.72 18.74
CA LEU A 24 9.71 -7.14 19.94
C LEU A 24 9.57 -5.61 19.83
N GLN A 25 10.55 -4.92 19.27
CA GLN A 25 10.50 -3.47 18.99
C GLN A 25 9.37 -3.13 18.02
N SER A 26 9.23 -3.86 16.91
CA SER A 26 8.13 -3.67 15.95
C SER A 26 6.75 -3.94 16.56
N SER A 27 6.63 -4.86 17.53
CA SER A 27 5.36 -5.08 18.26
C SER A 27 5.04 -3.99 19.29
N ALA A 28 6.06 -3.31 19.82
CA ALA A 28 5.93 -2.27 20.85
C ALA A 28 5.83 -0.84 20.29
N GLN A 29 6.34 -0.62 19.07
CA GLN A 29 6.26 0.65 18.33
C GLN A 29 5.01 0.69 17.44
N SER A 30 3.82 0.68 18.04
CA SER A 30 2.59 1.11 17.35
C SER A 30 2.49 2.64 17.25
N ASN A 31 3.62 3.34 17.08
CA ASN A 31 3.72 4.81 16.99
C ASN A 31 4.60 5.29 15.83
N ASP A 32 5.20 4.39 15.03
CA ASP A 32 5.63 4.79 13.69
C ASP A 32 4.37 5.16 12.88
N PRO A 33 4.43 6.09 11.90
CA PRO A 33 3.38 6.16 10.90
C PRO A 33 3.35 4.79 10.26
N GLU A 34 2.33 4.00 10.61
CA GLU A 34 2.03 2.73 9.99
C GLU A 34 2.19 2.96 8.49
N ILE A 35 3.24 2.38 7.90
CA ILE A 35 3.50 2.49 6.47
C ILE A 35 2.27 1.86 5.86
N ASN A 36 1.32 2.71 5.50
CA ASN A 36 -0.01 2.28 5.16
C ASN A 36 0.11 1.77 3.73
N TYR A 37 0.52 0.50 3.60
CA TYR A 37 0.63 -0.21 2.33
C TYR A 37 -0.70 -0.23 1.54
N GLU A 38 -1.80 0.23 2.16
CA GLU A 38 -3.06 0.50 1.46
C GLU A 38 -2.97 1.66 0.48
N ASP A 39 -1.97 2.55 0.56
CA ASP A 39 -1.97 3.78 -0.22
C ASP A 39 -1.40 3.62 -1.63
N GLY A 40 -1.18 2.39 -2.13
CA GLY A 40 -0.95 2.08 -3.55
C GLY A 40 0.35 2.61 -4.19
N GLU A 41 1.13 3.43 -3.48
CA GLU A 41 2.33 4.10 -3.99
C GLU A 41 3.37 3.12 -4.54
N MET A 42 3.63 2.01 -3.83
CA MET A 42 4.56 0.97 -4.28
C MET A 42 4.18 0.39 -5.65
N GLU A 43 2.89 0.29 -5.95
CA GLU A 43 2.43 -0.34 -7.18
C GLU A 43 2.53 0.64 -8.35
N ALA A 44 2.30 1.92 -8.07
CA ALA A 44 2.53 3.01 -9.00
C ALA A 44 4.02 3.17 -9.34
N GLU A 45 4.90 3.08 -8.34
CA GLU A 45 6.35 3.06 -8.53
C GLU A 45 6.80 1.85 -9.34
N TRP A 46 6.25 0.66 -9.04
CA TRP A 46 6.56 -0.54 -9.79
C TRP A 46 6.19 -0.39 -11.27
N LEU A 47 4.97 0.08 -11.58
CA LEU A 47 4.50 0.34 -12.94
C LEU A 47 5.38 1.36 -13.67
N THR A 48 5.81 2.41 -12.96
CA THR A 48 6.72 3.42 -13.51
C THR A 48 8.10 2.83 -13.81
N SER A 49 8.62 1.99 -12.91
CA SER A 49 9.93 1.36 -13.04
C SER A 49 10.01 0.36 -14.19
N ILE A 50 8.91 -0.34 -14.48
CA ILE A 50 8.83 -1.26 -15.63
C ILE A 50 8.50 -0.55 -16.95
N GLY A 51 8.36 0.78 -16.94
CA GLY A 51 8.18 1.59 -18.14
C GLY A 51 6.73 1.83 -18.55
N TYR A 52 5.76 1.64 -17.66
CA TYR A 52 4.34 1.95 -17.89
C TYR A 52 3.82 3.08 -16.97
N PRO A 53 4.41 4.29 -17.00
CA PRO A 53 3.94 5.42 -16.20
C PRO A 53 2.53 5.89 -16.58
N GLU A 54 2.03 5.55 -17.77
CA GLU A 54 0.64 5.78 -18.17
C GLU A 54 -0.37 5.04 -17.31
N LEU A 55 0.03 3.93 -16.65
CA LEU A 55 -0.82 3.18 -15.74
C LEU A 55 -0.76 3.72 -14.30
N SER A 56 0.29 4.46 -13.94
CA SER A 56 0.43 5.08 -12.61
C SER A 56 -0.20 6.48 -12.52
N LYS A 57 -0.16 7.27 -13.60
CA LYS A 57 -0.74 8.64 -13.64
C LYS A 57 -2.23 8.71 -13.24
N PRO A 58 -3.13 7.84 -13.72
CA PRO A 58 -4.54 7.89 -13.31
C PRO A 58 -4.69 7.73 -11.80
N PHE A 59 -3.88 6.87 -11.20
CA PHE A 59 -3.89 6.65 -9.76
C PHE A 59 -3.47 7.88 -8.95
N GLU A 60 -2.45 8.62 -9.39
CA GLU A 60 -2.04 9.90 -8.77
C GLU A 60 -3.17 10.94 -8.81
N GLN A 61 -3.99 10.89 -9.86
CA GLN A 61 -5.19 11.73 -10.02
C GLN A 61 -6.42 11.20 -9.25
N GLY A 62 -6.30 10.03 -8.60
CA GLY A 62 -7.41 9.37 -7.92
C GLY A 62 -8.46 8.79 -8.88
N LEU A 63 -8.05 8.40 -10.08
CA LEU A 63 -8.87 7.78 -11.11
C LEU A 63 -8.53 6.29 -11.24
N GLU A 64 -9.55 5.48 -11.56
CA GLU A 64 -9.38 4.06 -11.84
C GLU A 64 -8.97 3.85 -13.31
N VAL A 65 -8.06 2.90 -13.55
CA VAL A 65 -7.67 2.48 -14.91
C VAL A 65 -8.65 1.44 -15.42
N CYS A 66 -9.15 1.61 -16.65
CA CYS A 66 -10.11 0.69 -17.25
C CYS A 66 -9.42 -0.48 -17.98
N ASN A 67 -10.08 -1.64 -18.03
CA ASN A 67 -9.53 -2.80 -18.77
C ASN A 67 -9.32 -2.51 -20.26
N ALA A 68 -10.15 -1.67 -20.87
CA ALA A 68 -10.00 -1.29 -22.28
C ALA A 68 -8.69 -0.53 -22.57
N GLU A 69 -8.15 0.19 -21.58
CA GLU A 69 -6.87 0.93 -21.69
C GLU A 69 -5.68 0.00 -21.44
N LEU A 70 -5.89 -1.11 -20.72
CA LEU A 70 -4.87 -2.11 -20.43
C LEU A 70 -4.66 -3.08 -21.59
N GLU A 71 -5.72 -3.49 -22.30
CA GLU A 71 -5.66 -4.48 -23.39
C GLU A 71 -4.55 -4.21 -24.43
N PRO A 72 -4.35 -2.98 -24.95
CA PRO A 72 -3.27 -2.69 -25.91
C PRO A 72 -1.87 -2.99 -25.35
N ILE A 73 -1.66 -2.76 -24.05
CA ILE A 73 -0.38 -3.02 -23.37
C ILE A 73 -0.21 -4.53 -23.15
N LEU A 74 -1.26 -5.19 -22.65
CA LEU A 74 -1.23 -6.62 -22.30
C LEU A 74 -1.02 -7.52 -23.52
N THR A 75 -1.54 -7.15 -24.69
CA THR A 75 -1.38 -7.94 -25.93
C THR A 75 0.05 -7.98 -26.45
N THR A 76 0.89 -7.02 -26.07
CA THR A 76 2.31 -6.96 -26.47
C THR A 76 3.25 -7.77 -25.56
N LEU A 77 2.74 -8.24 -24.42
CA LEU A 77 3.53 -8.84 -23.36
C LEU A 77 3.36 -10.35 -23.26
N SER A 78 4.32 -11.00 -22.61
CA SER A 78 4.17 -12.39 -22.21
C SER A 78 3.06 -12.53 -21.15
N LYS A 79 2.32 -13.64 -21.19
CA LYS A 79 1.24 -13.93 -20.24
C LYS A 79 1.59 -13.68 -18.76
N PRO A 80 2.75 -14.10 -18.22
CA PRO A 80 3.07 -13.82 -16.81
C PRO A 80 3.30 -12.33 -16.53
N HIS A 81 3.92 -11.58 -17.44
CA HIS A 81 4.10 -10.13 -17.27
C HIS A 81 2.76 -9.39 -17.34
N ALA A 82 1.91 -9.74 -18.30
CA ALA A 82 0.56 -9.19 -18.42
C ALA A 82 -0.24 -9.41 -17.12
N GLN A 83 -0.19 -10.61 -16.55
CA GLN A 83 -0.87 -10.91 -15.28
C GLN A 83 -0.35 -10.08 -14.10
N ALA A 84 0.97 -9.85 -14.01
CA ALA A 84 1.56 -9.03 -12.96
C ALA A 84 1.03 -7.58 -13.04
N ILE A 85 0.99 -7.00 -14.24
CA ILE A 85 0.44 -5.65 -14.47
C ILE A 85 -1.03 -5.60 -14.05
N VAL A 86 -1.84 -6.58 -14.45
CA VAL A 86 -3.26 -6.64 -14.08
C VAL A 86 -3.45 -6.68 -12.55
N GLN A 87 -2.63 -7.44 -11.83
CA GLN A 87 -2.72 -7.48 -10.36
C GLN A 87 -2.39 -6.12 -9.74
N ARG A 88 -1.30 -5.48 -10.18
CA ARG A 88 -0.89 -4.18 -9.65
C ARG A 88 -1.94 -3.10 -9.92
N VAL A 89 -2.49 -3.06 -11.13
CA VAL A 89 -3.56 -2.13 -11.49
C VAL A 89 -4.84 -2.41 -10.69
N ARG A 90 -5.16 -3.68 -10.42
CA ARG A 90 -6.29 -4.05 -9.54
C ARG A 90 -6.10 -3.54 -8.12
N VAL A 91 -4.87 -3.59 -7.59
CA VAL A 91 -4.55 -3.03 -6.27
C VAL A 91 -4.71 -1.51 -6.29
N LEU A 92 -4.17 -0.82 -7.30
CA LEU A 92 -4.33 0.64 -7.44
C LEU A 92 -5.81 1.05 -7.50
N ASN A 93 -6.63 0.39 -8.31
CA ASN A 93 -8.07 0.68 -8.39
C ASN A 93 -8.77 0.42 -7.05
N ARG A 94 -8.37 -0.61 -6.30
CA ARG A 94 -8.88 -0.86 -4.94
C ARG A 94 -8.52 0.29 -4.00
N THR A 95 -7.29 0.80 -4.05
CA THR A 95 -6.84 1.94 -3.25
C THR A 95 -7.61 3.21 -3.56
N VAL A 96 -7.80 3.54 -4.85
CA VAL A 96 -8.60 4.69 -5.29
C VAL A 96 -10.03 4.64 -4.72
N ARG A 97 -10.65 3.45 -4.78
CA ARG A 97 -11.98 3.21 -4.19
C ARG A 97 -11.98 3.28 -2.66
N GLY A 98 -10.86 2.91 -2.02
CA GLY A 98 -10.66 3.05 -0.58
C GLY A 98 -10.64 4.51 -0.13
N ARG A 99 -9.89 5.36 -0.84
CA ARG A 99 -9.77 6.81 -0.57
C ARG A 99 -11.13 7.52 -0.61
N THR A 100 -11.95 7.23 -1.62
CA THR A 100 -13.30 7.82 -1.74
C THR A 100 -14.24 7.36 -0.61
N LYS A 101 -14.18 6.09 -0.21
CA LYS A 101 -14.98 5.55 0.91
C LYS A 101 -14.54 6.07 2.28
N SER A 102 -13.24 6.27 2.49
CA SER A 102 -12.70 6.87 3.71
C SER A 102 -13.24 8.30 3.91
N ARG A 103 -13.37 9.08 2.83
CA ARG A 103 -13.99 10.42 2.88
C ARG A 103 -15.46 10.38 3.32
N SER A 104 -16.21 9.34 2.96
CA SER A 104 -17.62 9.16 3.35
C SER A 104 -17.81 8.73 4.82
N LYS A 105 -16.79 8.14 5.46
CA LYS A 105 -16.85 7.74 6.88
C LYS A 105 -16.45 8.87 7.84
N ARG A 106 -16.12 10.06 7.35
CA ARG A 106 -15.87 11.21 8.22
C ARG A 106 -17.16 11.57 8.96
N LYS A 107 -17.03 11.84 10.26
CA LYS A 107 -18.17 12.30 11.09
C LYS A 107 -18.83 13.50 10.39
N PRO A 108 -20.17 13.52 10.25
CA PRO A 108 -20.87 14.68 9.70
C PRO A 108 -20.47 15.94 10.49
N ASP A 109 -20.31 17.05 9.80
CA ASP A 109 -20.00 18.33 10.45
C ASP A 109 -21.16 18.70 11.37
N ILE A 110 -20.86 19.08 12.60
CA ILE A 110 -21.87 19.51 13.57
C ILE A 110 -22.66 20.73 13.04
N ARG A 111 -22.06 21.54 12.15
CA ARG A 111 -22.74 22.65 11.46
C ARG A 111 -23.90 22.19 10.58
N ASP A 112 -23.80 20.99 9.99
CA ASP A 112 -24.87 20.43 9.16
C ASP A 112 -26.07 19.96 9.99
N VAL A 113 -25.88 19.66 11.28
CA VAL A 113 -26.95 19.22 12.20
C VAL A 113 -27.92 20.36 12.55
N PHE A 114 -27.47 21.62 12.51
CA PHE A 114 -28.25 22.79 12.90
C PHE A 114 -28.68 23.69 11.74
N ARG A 115 -28.38 23.30 10.49
CA ARG A 115 -28.60 24.14 9.31
C ARG A 115 -30.07 24.51 9.08
N ASP A 116 -31.00 23.68 9.52
CA ASP A 116 -32.44 23.93 9.38
C ASP A 116 -33.03 24.82 10.49
N PHE A 117 -32.25 25.15 11.53
CA PHE A 117 -32.71 26.03 12.62
C PHE A 117 -32.63 27.53 12.28
N ASP A 118 -31.80 27.93 11.30
CA ASP A 118 -31.55 29.34 10.99
C ASP A 118 -32.56 29.98 10.00
N VAL A 119 -33.58 29.25 9.53
CA VAL A 119 -34.51 29.76 8.50
C VAL A 119 -35.85 30.26 9.06
N SER A 120 -36.08 30.22 10.38
CA SER A 120 -37.21 30.93 10.99
C SER A 120 -36.83 32.37 11.32
N LYS A 121 -36.64 33.18 10.27
CA LYS A 121 -36.63 34.64 10.39
C LYS A 121 -37.99 35.09 10.90
N ILE A 122 -37.97 35.75 12.06
CA ILE A 122 -39.01 36.63 12.59
C ILE A 122 -39.35 37.70 11.56
#